data_AF-A0A5Q4BAR0-F1
#
_entry.id   AF-A0A5Q4BAR0-F1
#
_cell.length_a   1.000
_cell.length_b   1.000
_cell.length_c   1.000
_cell.angle_alpha   90.00
_cell.angle_beta   90.00
_cell.angle_gamma   90.00
#
_symmetry.space_group_name_H-M   'P 1'
#
loop_
_entity.id
_entity.type
_entity.pdbx_description
1 polymer ?
#
loop_
_entity_poly.entity_id
_entity_poly.type
_entity_poly.pdbx_seq_one_letter_code
_entity_poly.pdbx_strand_id
1 'polypeptide(L)'
;MSEIIWNAPDSRRNIDALARVNFLHSRWRQAGKISNDDMLFTLGLFVLEPIRWTALYEWRDLTMFERNAMAIFWRDLGGEMGISYECLAPYMRENKDALAWVEALREWCSKYQEHHMVYAASNTKLAHANVKLLLMDFPGFTRNFALSQLRCLMEPQLRQSMGYKDPSRLDSYVFENLVAIRRAILKHLSLPRPKWWTYPMILDVDKETGRFYVPTYLAHPYYVRPSFYSRWGPSALYTRLVGGYLPGDQGSKFHPEGYAIPEVGPESQRCKGQEYMCLERQRIEKSRGCPMAFQA
;
A
#
# COMPACT_ATOMS: atom_id res chain seq x y z
N MET A 1 -1.26 2.81 6.53
CA MET A 1 -0.02 2.54 5.77
C MET A 1 0.73 3.81 5.41
N SER A 2 0.16 4.78 4.68
CA SER A 2 0.87 6.02 4.32
C SER A 2 1.51 6.70 5.54
N GLU A 3 0.80 6.74 6.66
CA GLU A 3 1.29 7.30 7.92
C GLU A 3 2.52 6.60 8.51
N ILE A 4 2.68 5.31 8.25
CA ILE A 4 3.80 4.51 8.73
C ILE A 4 5.01 4.66 7.78
N ILE A 5 4.75 4.84 6.48
CA ILE A 5 5.79 4.89 5.44
C ILE A 5 6.45 6.28 5.35
N TRP A 6 5.64 7.34 5.48
CA TRP A 6 6.10 8.71 5.16
C TRP A 6 6.43 9.57 6.37
N ASN A 7 6.15 9.12 7.59
CA ASN A 7 6.56 9.81 8.81
C ASN A 7 7.74 9.09 9.48
N ALA A 8 8.58 9.85 10.19
CA ALA A 8 9.70 9.31 10.94
C ALA A 8 9.24 8.20 11.92
N PRO A 9 10.02 7.11 12.10
CA PRO A 9 9.62 5.97 12.93
C PRO A 9 9.25 6.33 14.39
N ASP A 10 9.93 7.31 14.96
CA ASP A 10 9.75 7.83 16.32
C ASP A 10 8.64 8.89 16.43
N SER A 11 8.11 9.36 15.29
CA SER A 11 7.03 10.35 15.30
C SER A 11 5.74 9.76 15.87
N ARG A 12 5.00 10.59 16.62
CA ARG A 12 3.70 10.22 17.18
C ARG A 12 2.73 9.69 16.13
N ARG A 13 2.75 10.29 14.94
CA ARG A 13 1.89 9.94 13.81
C ARG A 13 2.17 8.54 13.27
N ASN A 14 3.45 8.16 13.18
CA ASN A 14 3.85 6.81 12.79
C ASN A 14 3.41 5.79 13.84
N ILE A 15 3.74 6.04 15.12
CA ILE A 15 3.46 5.12 16.23
C ILE A 15 1.95 4.90 16.39
N ASP A 16 1.16 5.97 16.35
CA ASP A 16 -0.31 5.86 16.45
C ASP A 16 -0.90 5.07 15.27
N ALA A 17 -0.36 5.25 14.06
CA ALA A 17 -0.82 4.52 12.88
C ALA A 17 -0.46 3.02 12.96
N LEU A 18 0.73 2.70 13.45
CA LEU A 18 1.15 1.32 13.70
C LEU A 18 0.30 0.68 14.80
N ALA A 19 0.07 1.36 15.91
CA ALA A 19 -0.81 0.89 16.98
C ALA A 19 -2.24 0.64 16.48
N ARG A 20 -2.74 1.51 15.57
CA ARG A 20 -4.04 1.31 14.91
C ARG A 20 -4.06 0.07 14.04
N VAL A 21 -3.03 -0.17 13.24
CA VAL A 21 -2.90 -1.39 12.42
C VAL A 21 -2.84 -2.64 13.29
N ASN A 22 -2.02 -2.63 14.35
CA ASN A 22 -1.91 -3.74 15.29
C ASN A 22 -3.25 -4.05 15.97
N PHE A 23 -4.02 -3.03 16.37
CA PHE A 23 -5.38 -3.22 16.89
C PHE A 23 -6.31 -3.90 15.89
N LEU A 24 -6.28 -3.46 14.62
CA LEU A 24 -7.15 -4.03 13.59
C LEU A 24 -6.83 -5.50 13.31
N HIS A 25 -5.54 -5.89 13.37
CA HIS A 25 -5.12 -7.27 13.21
C HIS A 25 -5.30 -8.13 14.47
N SER A 26 -5.12 -7.56 15.67
CA SER A 26 -5.06 -8.32 16.93
C SER A 26 -6.30 -9.16 17.15
N ARG A 27 -7.49 -8.61 16.87
CA ARG A 27 -8.77 -9.31 17.03
C ARG A 27 -8.88 -10.56 16.16
N TRP A 28 -8.42 -10.48 14.91
CA TRP A 28 -8.46 -11.60 13.98
C TRP A 28 -7.39 -12.64 14.26
N ARG A 29 -6.21 -12.20 14.72
CA ARG A 29 -5.13 -13.09 15.18
C ARG A 29 -5.53 -13.86 16.44
N GLN A 30 -6.11 -13.17 17.43
CA GLN A 30 -6.64 -13.79 18.65
C GLN A 30 -7.76 -14.78 18.37
N ALA A 31 -8.60 -14.50 17.37
CA ALA A 31 -9.66 -15.41 16.92
C ALA A 31 -9.15 -16.56 16.03
N GLY A 32 -7.83 -16.68 15.79
CA GLY A 32 -7.23 -17.71 14.93
C GLY A 32 -7.64 -17.60 13.45
N LYS A 33 -8.07 -16.43 12.99
CA LYS A 33 -8.50 -16.18 11.61
C LYS A 33 -7.40 -15.63 10.71
N ILE A 34 -6.32 -15.13 11.32
CA ILE A 34 -5.11 -14.69 10.63
C ILE A 34 -3.93 -15.32 11.37
N SER A 35 -3.22 -16.22 10.69
CA SER A 35 -2.04 -16.89 11.23
C SER A 35 -0.81 -15.98 11.18
N ASN A 36 0.31 -16.41 11.77
CA ASN A 36 1.59 -15.71 11.59
C ASN A 36 2.03 -15.73 10.13
N ASP A 37 1.85 -16.87 9.45
CA ASP A 37 2.26 -17.05 8.07
C ASP A 37 1.44 -16.16 7.13
N ASP A 38 0.15 -15.97 7.39
CA ASP A 38 -0.70 -15.03 6.63
C ASP A 38 -0.18 -13.59 6.74
N MET A 39 0.26 -13.21 7.95
CA MET A 39 0.87 -11.89 8.19
C MET A 39 2.22 -11.76 7.48
N LEU A 40 3.07 -12.77 7.57
CA LEU A 40 4.39 -12.79 6.95
C LEU A 40 4.31 -12.76 5.42
N PHE A 41 3.40 -13.54 4.84
CA PHE A 41 3.14 -13.54 3.40
C PHE A 41 2.66 -12.16 2.93
N THR A 42 1.71 -11.57 3.67
CA THR A 42 1.22 -10.22 3.36
C THR A 42 2.33 -9.17 3.46
N LEU A 43 3.17 -9.23 4.51
CA LEU A 43 4.35 -8.38 4.65
C LEU A 43 5.32 -8.57 3.46
N GLY A 44 5.55 -9.81 3.04
CA GLY A 44 6.38 -10.16 1.90
C GLY A 44 5.95 -9.48 0.62
N LEU A 45 4.64 -9.37 0.36
CA LEU A 45 4.12 -8.65 -0.81
C LEU A 45 4.49 -7.16 -0.80
N PHE A 46 4.61 -6.51 0.36
CA PHE A 46 5.05 -5.11 0.46
C PHE A 46 6.54 -4.90 0.20
N VAL A 47 7.35 -5.96 0.30
CA VAL A 47 8.80 -5.92 0.05
C VAL A 47 9.12 -6.38 -1.36
N LEU A 48 8.65 -7.58 -1.71
CA LEU A 48 9.05 -8.31 -2.91
C LEU A 48 8.44 -7.68 -4.17
N GLU A 49 7.15 -7.34 -4.15
CA GLU A 49 6.47 -6.83 -5.34
C GLU A 49 7.01 -5.46 -5.76
N PRO A 50 7.21 -4.46 -4.87
CA PRO A 50 7.80 -3.19 -5.30
C PRO A 50 9.22 -3.32 -5.85
N ILE A 51 10.05 -4.22 -5.28
CA ILE A 51 11.39 -4.51 -5.82
C ILE A 51 11.28 -5.10 -7.23
N ARG A 52 10.44 -6.14 -7.39
CA ARG A 52 10.24 -6.84 -8.67
C ARG A 52 9.64 -5.92 -9.73
N TRP A 53 8.60 -5.16 -9.40
CA TRP A 53 7.89 -4.29 -10.34
C TRP A 53 8.74 -3.10 -10.76
N THR A 54 9.57 -2.56 -9.87
CA THR A 54 10.52 -1.50 -10.23
C THR A 54 11.53 -2.03 -11.26
N ALA A 55 12.09 -3.23 -11.04
CA ALA A 55 13.03 -3.84 -11.97
C ALA A 55 12.40 -4.14 -13.34
N LEU A 56 11.12 -4.54 -13.38
CA LEU A 56 10.42 -4.91 -14.62
C LEU A 56 9.86 -3.72 -15.40
N TYR A 57 9.27 -2.74 -14.71
CA TYR A 57 8.38 -1.75 -15.34
C TYR A 57 8.86 -0.30 -15.25
N GLU A 58 9.87 -0.01 -14.42
CA GLU A 58 10.42 1.34 -14.30
C GLU A 58 11.66 1.57 -15.16
N TRP A 59 12.03 2.86 -15.31
CA TRP A 59 13.15 3.27 -16.14
C TRP A 59 14.52 2.86 -15.60
N ARG A 60 14.61 2.59 -14.30
CA ARG A 60 15.78 2.01 -13.62
C ARG A 60 15.34 0.98 -12.58
N ASP A 61 16.26 0.09 -12.24
CA ASP A 61 16.14 -0.77 -11.07
C ASP A 61 16.48 0.00 -9.78
N LEU A 62 16.10 -0.59 -8.64
CA LEU A 62 16.56 -0.17 -7.32
C LEU A 62 18.03 -0.54 -7.12
N THR A 63 18.78 0.41 -6.60
CA THR A 63 20.16 0.20 -6.16
C THR A 63 20.20 -0.78 -4.99
N MET A 64 21.39 -1.36 -4.74
CA MET A 64 21.61 -2.21 -3.56
C MET A 64 21.27 -1.47 -2.25
N PHE A 65 21.59 -0.18 -2.16
CA PHE A 65 21.29 0.64 -0.98
C PHE A 65 19.78 0.81 -0.76
N GLU A 66 19.01 1.09 -1.82
CA GLU A 66 17.56 1.21 -1.74
C GLU A 66 16.90 -0.11 -1.34
N ARG A 67 17.34 -1.23 -1.91
CA ARG A 67 16.85 -2.58 -1.55
C ARG A 67 17.15 -2.90 -0.08
N ASN A 68 18.34 -2.57 0.39
CA ASN A 68 18.74 -2.75 1.79
C ASN A 68 17.90 -1.87 2.74
N ALA A 69 17.67 -0.61 2.40
CA ALA A 69 16.84 0.29 3.19
C ALA A 69 15.38 -0.19 3.28
N MET A 70 14.81 -0.67 2.16
CA MET A 70 13.48 -1.28 2.14
C MET A 70 13.42 -2.52 3.02
N ALA A 71 14.41 -3.41 2.92
CA ALA A 71 14.50 -4.62 3.71
C ALA A 71 14.52 -4.31 5.21
N ILE A 72 15.38 -3.36 5.63
CA ILE A 72 15.47 -2.94 7.03
C ILE A 72 14.14 -2.36 7.52
N PHE A 73 13.55 -1.44 6.75
CA PHE A 73 12.29 -0.80 7.11
C PHE A 73 11.15 -1.82 7.29
N TRP A 74 10.96 -2.72 6.34
CA TRP A 74 9.85 -3.68 6.39
C TRP A 74 10.09 -4.81 7.41
N ARG A 75 11.34 -5.24 7.60
CA ARG A 75 11.69 -6.21 8.65
C ARG A 75 11.43 -5.63 10.04
N ASP A 76 11.81 -4.37 10.27
CA ASP A 76 11.53 -3.62 11.50
C ASP A 76 10.02 -3.49 11.73
N LEU A 77 9.29 -3.01 10.71
CA LEU A 77 7.84 -2.85 10.79
C LEU A 77 7.12 -4.17 11.10
N GLY A 78 7.49 -5.27 10.43
CA GLY A 78 6.89 -6.57 10.70
C GLY A 78 7.18 -7.08 12.11
N GLY A 79 8.38 -6.80 12.65
CA GLY A 79 8.71 -7.10 14.04
C GLY A 79 7.82 -6.31 15.02
N GLU A 80 7.62 -5.03 14.74
CA GLU A 80 6.70 -4.18 15.50
C GLU A 80 5.22 -4.54 15.34
N MET A 81 4.86 -5.30 14.30
CA MET A 81 3.54 -5.92 14.13
C MET A 81 3.44 -7.29 14.82
N GLY A 82 4.50 -7.74 15.51
CA GLY A 82 4.58 -9.03 16.18
C GLY A 82 4.54 -10.21 15.22
N ILE A 83 5.18 -10.08 14.06
CA ILE A 83 5.38 -11.17 13.10
C ILE A 83 6.66 -11.92 13.48
N SER A 84 6.56 -13.24 13.66
CA SER A 84 7.72 -14.10 13.85
C SER A 84 8.36 -14.44 12.51
N TYR A 85 9.70 -14.42 12.48
CA TYR A 85 10.52 -14.77 11.33
C TYR A 85 11.22 -16.13 11.48
N GLU A 86 10.88 -16.92 12.49
CA GLU A 86 11.54 -18.22 12.75
C GLU A 86 11.47 -19.17 11.56
N CYS A 87 10.38 -19.15 10.81
CA CYS A 87 10.21 -19.97 9.60
C CYS A 87 11.16 -19.57 8.45
N LEU A 88 11.83 -18.42 8.55
CA LEU A 88 12.85 -17.97 7.59
C LEU A 88 14.25 -18.51 7.90
N ALA A 89 14.49 -19.02 9.13
CA ALA A 89 15.80 -19.51 9.54
C ALA A 89 16.43 -20.56 8.58
N PRO A 90 15.68 -21.53 8.00
CA PRO A 90 16.24 -22.49 7.05
C PRO A 90 16.77 -21.86 5.76
N TYR A 91 16.33 -20.64 5.44
CA TYR A 91 16.67 -19.92 4.22
C TYR A 91 17.75 -18.86 4.44
N MET A 92 18.07 -18.56 5.70
CA MET A 92 19.03 -17.52 6.06
C MET A 92 20.41 -18.13 6.38
N ARG A 93 21.44 -17.67 5.67
CA ARG A 93 22.84 -18.01 6.00
C ARG A 93 23.36 -17.19 7.19
N GLU A 94 22.96 -15.91 7.25
CA GLU A 94 23.36 -14.96 8.29
C GLU A 94 22.13 -14.18 8.80
N ASN A 95 21.89 -14.19 10.12
CA ASN A 95 20.69 -13.60 10.71
C ASN A 95 20.58 -12.07 10.60
N LYS A 96 21.70 -11.36 10.37
CA LYS A 96 21.72 -9.89 10.39
C LYS A 96 21.63 -9.24 9.02
N ASP A 97 21.95 -9.95 7.94
CA ASP A 97 21.92 -9.41 6.58
C ASP A 97 20.48 -9.18 6.11
N ALA A 98 20.16 -7.93 5.76
CA ALA A 98 18.83 -7.56 5.32
C ALA A 98 18.54 -8.06 3.90
N LEU A 99 19.55 -8.18 3.03
CA LEU A 99 19.36 -8.72 1.68
C LEU A 99 19.16 -10.24 1.72
N ALA A 100 19.92 -10.95 2.56
CA ALA A 100 19.67 -12.37 2.83
C ALA A 100 18.24 -12.61 3.37
N TRP A 101 17.72 -11.72 4.23
CA TRP A 101 16.33 -11.78 4.68
C TRP A 101 15.32 -11.62 3.54
N VAL A 102 15.56 -10.72 2.58
CA VAL A 102 14.69 -10.56 1.40
C VAL A 102 14.68 -11.82 0.54
N GLU A 103 15.84 -12.43 0.30
CA GLU A 103 15.94 -13.67 -0.48
C GLU A 103 15.26 -14.84 0.23
N ALA A 104 15.47 -14.97 1.55
CA ALA A 104 14.78 -15.95 2.39
C ALA A 104 13.26 -15.78 2.34
N LEU A 105 12.78 -14.53 2.45
CA LEU A 105 11.37 -14.21 2.35
C LEU A 105 10.80 -14.54 0.97
N ARG A 106 11.57 -14.32 -0.11
CA ARG A 106 11.16 -14.69 -1.47
C ARG A 106 10.96 -16.20 -1.61
N GLU A 107 11.93 -17.00 -1.18
CA GLU A 107 11.83 -18.46 -1.27
C GLU A 107 10.67 -18.99 -0.42
N TRP A 108 10.53 -18.51 0.81
CA TRP A 108 9.42 -18.87 1.68
C TRP A 108 8.06 -18.47 1.08
N CYS A 109 7.92 -17.25 0.56
CA CYS A 109 6.68 -16.78 -0.07
C CYS A 109 6.32 -17.59 -1.33
N SER A 110 7.31 -18.04 -2.11
CA SER A 110 7.06 -18.91 -3.27
C SER A 110 6.38 -20.21 -2.84
N LYS A 111 6.93 -20.89 -1.82
CA LYS A 111 6.36 -22.14 -1.29
C LYS A 111 5.00 -21.94 -0.62
N TYR A 112 4.83 -20.84 0.10
CA TYR A 112 3.54 -20.49 0.68
C TYR A 112 2.47 -20.30 -0.42
N GLN A 113 2.82 -19.64 -1.53
CA GLN A 113 1.89 -19.43 -2.65
C GLN A 113 1.47 -20.74 -3.33
N GLU A 114 2.40 -21.67 -3.54
CA GLU A 114 2.12 -22.98 -4.14
C GLU A 114 0.98 -23.72 -3.44
N HIS A 115 0.84 -23.57 -2.12
CA HIS A 115 -0.19 -24.23 -1.32
C HIS A 115 -1.42 -23.35 -1.02
N HIS A 116 -1.26 -22.03 -0.91
CA HIS A 116 -2.30 -21.13 -0.42
C HIS A 116 -2.91 -20.20 -1.48
N MET A 117 -2.23 -19.93 -2.59
CA MET A 117 -2.75 -19.07 -3.67
C MET A 117 -3.62 -19.89 -4.63
N VAL A 118 -4.76 -20.36 -4.10
CA VAL A 118 -5.73 -21.20 -4.79
C VAL A 118 -7.01 -20.43 -5.13
N TYR A 119 -7.79 -20.98 -6.06
CA TYR A 119 -9.10 -20.41 -6.40
C TYR A 119 -10.07 -20.48 -5.22
N ALA A 120 -10.79 -19.37 -4.99
CA ALA A 120 -11.95 -19.34 -4.11
C ALA A 120 -12.99 -18.33 -4.61
N ALA A 121 -14.28 -18.64 -4.45
CA ALA A 121 -15.36 -17.74 -4.83
C ALA A 121 -15.30 -16.39 -4.09
N SER A 122 -14.79 -16.39 -2.85
CA SER A 122 -14.48 -15.18 -2.08
C SER A 122 -13.43 -14.30 -2.76
N ASN A 123 -12.40 -14.90 -3.34
CA ASN A 123 -11.33 -14.19 -4.03
C ASN A 123 -11.87 -13.50 -5.28
N THR A 124 -12.70 -14.17 -6.08
CA THR A 124 -13.37 -13.56 -7.24
C THR A 124 -14.23 -12.37 -6.84
N LYS A 125 -15.02 -12.50 -5.76
CA LYS A 125 -15.86 -11.41 -5.24
C LYS A 125 -15.02 -10.20 -4.85
N LEU A 126 -13.94 -10.42 -4.09
CA LEU A 126 -13.04 -9.36 -3.65
C LEU A 126 -12.29 -8.73 -4.83
N ALA A 127 -11.80 -9.53 -5.77
CA ALA A 127 -11.08 -9.08 -6.95
C ALA A 127 -11.96 -8.19 -7.83
N HIS A 128 -13.22 -8.58 -8.07
CA HIS A 128 -14.18 -7.76 -8.83
C HIS A 128 -14.49 -6.43 -8.11
N ALA A 129 -14.67 -6.46 -6.79
CA ALA A 129 -14.87 -5.23 -6.01
C ALA A 129 -13.66 -4.30 -6.12
N ASN A 130 -12.44 -4.84 -6.04
CA ASN A 130 -11.21 -4.06 -6.18
C ASN A 130 -11.03 -3.48 -7.58
N VAL A 131 -11.23 -4.28 -8.63
CA VAL A 131 -11.19 -3.81 -10.03
C VAL A 131 -12.20 -2.70 -10.26
N LYS A 132 -13.42 -2.81 -9.71
CA LYS A 132 -14.43 -1.75 -9.81
C LYS A 132 -13.95 -0.44 -9.18
N LEU A 133 -13.23 -0.49 -8.05
CA LEU A 133 -12.65 0.69 -7.43
C LEU A 133 -11.51 1.27 -8.27
N LEU A 134 -10.60 0.43 -8.79
CA LEU A 134 -9.49 0.88 -9.64
C LEU A 134 -9.94 1.51 -10.96
N LEU A 135 -11.06 1.04 -11.51
CA LEU A 135 -11.61 1.51 -12.79
C LEU A 135 -12.67 2.60 -12.64
N MET A 136 -12.87 3.15 -11.44
CA MET A 136 -13.93 4.12 -11.21
C MET A 136 -13.70 5.43 -11.97
N ASP A 137 -12.45 5.88 -12.04
CA ASP A 137 -12.06 7.09 -12.78
C ASP A 137 -11.91 6.86 -14.28
N PHE A 138 -12.14 5.63 -14.78
CA PHE A 138 -12.04 5.33 -16.19
C PHE A 138 -13.40 5.53 -16.89
N PRO A 139 -13.44 6.21 -18.04
CA PRO A 139 -14.65 6.29 -18.86
C PRO A 139 -15.13 4.89 -19.22
N GLY A 140 -16.45 4.69 -19.29
CA GLY A 140 -17.03 3.35 -19.46
C GLY A 140 -16.45 2.56 -20.65
N PHE A 141 -16.15 3.24 -21.75
CA PHE A 141 -15.61 2.62 -22.97
C PHE A 141 -14.17 2.11 -22.83
N THR A 142 -13.37 2.61 -21.88
CA THR A 142 -11.98 2.16 -21.68
C THR A 142 -11.84 1.04 -20.64
N ARG A 143 -12.90 0.75 -19.88
CA ARG A 143 -12.84 -0.19 -18.74
C ARG A 143 -12.42 -1.60 -19.14
N ASN A 144 -12.92 -2.11 -20.26
CA ASN A 144 -12.55 -3.46 -20.73
C ASN A 144 -11.07 -3.53 -21.13
N PHE A 145 -10.58 -2.48 -21.81
CA PHE A 145 -9.16 -2.36 -22.15
C PHE A 145 -8.30 -2.31 -20.88
N ALA A 146 -8.64 -1.44 -19.93
CA ALA A 146 -7.93 -1.30 -18.66
C ALA A 146 -7.94 -2.60 -17.84
N LEU A 147 -9.08 -3.31 -17.79
CA LEU A 147 -9.16 -4.65 -17.19
C LEU A 147 -8.22 -5.64 -17.89
N SER A 148 -8.12 -5.60 -19.22
CA SER A 148 -7.18 -6.45 -19.95
C SER A 148 -5.73 -6.19 -19.55
N GLN A 149 -5.34 -4.91 -19.47
CA GLN A 149 -4.00 -4.50 -19.04
C GLN A 149 -3.73 -4.88 -17.57
N LEU A 150 -4.71 -4.74 -16.68
CA LEU A 150 -4.61 -5.19 -15.29
C LEU A 150 -4.38 -6.71 -15.20
N ARG A 151 -4.99 -7.52 -16.07
CA ARG A 151 -4.72 -8.96 -16.13
C ARG A 151 -3.29 -9.26 -16.60
N CYS A 152 -2.74 -8.48 -17.54
CA CYS A 152 -1.34 -8.62 -17.94
C CYS A 152 -0.36 -8.36 -16.79
N LEU A 153 -0.71 -7.44 -15.88
CA LEU A 153 0.10 -7.10 -14.70
C LEU A 153 0.08 -8.20 -13.62
N MET A 154 -1.01 -8.96 -13.52
CA MET A 154 -1.15 -10.05 -12.55
C MET A 154 -0.40 -11.29 -12.99
N GLU A 155 0.33 -11.93 -12.07
CA GLU A 155 0.96 -13.23 -12.33
C GLU A 155 -0.08 -14.34 -12.58
N PRO A 156 0.28 -15.41 -13.34
CA PRO A 156 -0.66 -16.48 -13.69
C PRO A 156 -1.39 -17.09 -12.49
N GLN A 157 -0.67 -17.39 -11.41
CA GLN A 157 -1.25 -17.98 -10.20
C GLN A 157 -2.22 -17.01 -9.49
N LEU A 158 -1.89 -15.72 -9.44
CA LEU A 158 -2.76 -14.68 -8.90
C LEU A 158 -4.03 -14.54 -9.72
N ARG A 159 -3.94 -14.54 -11.06
CA ARG A 159 -5.12 -14.50 -11.94
C ARG A 159 -6.04 -15.68 -11.71
N GLN A 160 -5.46 -16.89 -11.68
CA GLN A 160 -6.21 -18.13 -11.51
C GLN A 160 -6.89 -18.19 -10.13
N SER A 161 -6.20 -17.77 -9.07
CA SER A 161 -6.78 -17.72 -7.71
C SER A 161 -7.97 -16.76 -7.58
N MET A 162 -8.02 -15.71 -8.42
CA MET A 162 -9.14 -14.77 -8.52
C MET A 162 -10.22 -15.19 -9.54
N GLY A 163 -9.98 -16.21 -10.35
CA GLY A 163 -10.89 -16.65 -11.41
C GLY A 163 -10.85 -15.79 -12.69
N TYR A 164 -9.77 -15.04 -12.91
CA TYR A 164 -9.57 -14.29 -14.14
C TYR A 164 -9.01 -15.17 -15.26
N LYS A 165 -9.49 -14.94 -16.49
CA LYS A 165 -8.93 -15.57 -17.68
C LYS A 165 -7.56 -14.98 -18.00
N ASP A 166 -6.67 -15.81 -18.54
CA ASP A 166 -5.40 -15.33 -19.05
C ASP A 166 -5.58 -14.27 -20.15
N PRO A 167 -4.68 -13.26 -20.20
CA PRO A 167 -4.68 -12.27 -21.26
C PRO A 167 -4.33 -12.93 -22.60
N SER A 168 -4.84 -12.37 -23.70
CA SER A 168 -4.46 -12.83 -25.02
C SER A 168 -3.01 -12.43 -25.33
N ARG A 169 -2.37 -13.09 -26.30
CA ARG A 169 -1.02 -12.70 -26.76
C ARG A 169 -0.97 -11.24 -27.24
N LEU A 170 -2.07 -10.76 -27.82
CA LEU A 170 -2.20 -9.36 -28.24
C LEU A 170 -2.24 -8.42 -27.04
N ASP A 171 -3.00 -8.75 -25.99
CA ASP A 171 -3.06 -7.94 -24.77
C ASP A 171 -1.69 -7.84 -24.09
N SER A 172 -0.97 -8.96 -24.01
CA SER A 172 0.40 -9.00 -23.47
C SER A 172 1.37 -8.16 -24.30
N TYR A 173 1.33 -8.30 -25.63
CA TYR A 173 2.15 -7.50 -26.54
C TYR A 173 1.86 -6.00 -26.39
N VAL A 174 0.59 -5.60 -26.32
CA VAL A 174 0.20 -4.20 -26.12
C VAL A 174 0.70 -3.70 -24.76
N PHE A 175 0.52 -4.47 -23.69
CA PHE A 175 1.00 -4.12 -22.36
C PHE A 175 2.51 -3.89 -22.33
N GLU A 176 3.28 -4.83 -22.85
CA GLU A 176 4.76 -4.77 -22.90
C GLU A 176 5.23 -3.53 -23.67
N ASN A 177 4.62 -3.22 -24.82
CA ASN A 177 4.97 -2.04 -25.60
C ASN A 177 4.56 -0.74 -24.89
N LEU A 178 3.39 -0.67 -24.25
CA LEU A 178 2.97 0.51 -23.50
C LEU A 178 3.94 0.81 -22.35
N VAL A 179 4.34 -0.22 -21.61
CA VAL A 179 5.31 -0.06 -20.52
C VAL A 179 6.70 0.31 -21.06
N ALA A 180 7.15 -0.31 -22.16
CA ALA A 180 8.42 0.02 -22.79
C ALA A 180 8.47 1.47 -23.30
N ILE A 181 7.39 1.94 -23.94
CA ILE A 181 7.26 3.33 -24.41
C ILE A 181 7.28 4.28 -23.21
N ARG A 182 6.46 4.02 -22.17
CA ARG A 182 6.47 4.81 -20.92
C ARG A 182 7.89 4.88 -20.34
N ARG A 183 8.59 3.75 -20.28
CA ARG A 183 9.96 3.65 -19.76
C ARG A 183 10.91 4.54 -20.55
N ALA A 184 10.84 4.50 -21.88
CA ALA A 184 11.67 5.34 -22.75
C ALA A 184 11.37 6.83 -22.56
N ILE A 185 10.10 7.21 -22.47
CA ILE A 185 9.67 8.60 -22.20
C ILE A 185 10.21 9.07 -20.86
N LEU A 186 10.10 8.27 -19.80
CA LEU A 186 10.61 8.65 -18.48
C LEU A 186 12.13 8.78 -18.46
N LYS A 187 12.84 7.87 -19.14
CA LYS A 187 14.30 7.87 -19.18
C LYS A 187 14.87 9.04 -20.00
N HIS A 188 14.24 9.40 -21.11
CA HIS A 188 14.82 10.32 -22.09
C HIS A 188 14.13 11.68 -22.20
N LEU A 189 12.86 11.78 -21.82
CA LEU A 189 12.05 13.00 -22.00
C LEU A 189 11.59 13.63 -20.69
N SER A 190 11.68 12.92 -19.56
CA SER A 190 11.25 13.45 -18.26
C SER A 190 12.43 14.03 -17.48
N LEU A 191 12.41 15.33 -17.25
CA LEU A 191 13.39 16.00 -16.41
C LEU A 191 13.17 15.66 -14.92
N PRO A 192 14.23 15.70 -14.08
CA PRO A 192 14.08 15.58 -12.63
C PRO A 192 13.03 16.57 -12.13
N ARG A 193 12.06 16.08 -11.33
CA ARG A 193 11.00 16.92 -10.80
C ARG A 193 11.61 17.96 -9.85
N PRO A 194 11.38 19.26 -10.07
CA PRO A 194 11.90 20.29 -9.17
C PRO A 194 11.18 20.23 -7.81
N LYS A 195 11.89 20.59 -6.74
CA LYS A 195 11.38 20.48 -5.35
C LYS A 195 10.11 21.31 -5.08
N TRP A 196 9.89 22.40 -5.81
CA TRP A 196 8.68 23.21 -5.68
C TRP A 196 7.44 22.58 -6.33
N TRP A 197 7.63 21.58 -7.21
CA TRP A 197 6.55 20.82 -7.84
C TRP A 197 6.32 19.46 -7.15
N THR A 198 7.05 19.16 -6.08
CA THR A 198 6.74 18.00 -5.25
C THR A 198 5.48 18.28 -4.44
N TYR A 199 4.43 17.53 -4.72
CA TYR A 199 3.23 17.52 -3.90
C TYR A 199 3.46 16.60 -2.70
N PRO A 200 3.36 17.10 -1.46
CA PRO A 200 3.65 16.28 -0.29
C PRO A 200 2.61 15.18 -0.16
N MET A 201 3.07 13.93 0.00
CA MET A 201 2.19 12.76 0.19
C MET A 201 1.47 12.77 1.54
N ILE A 202 1.97 13.60 2.48
CA ILE A 202 1.40 13.83 3.80
C ILE A 202 1.38 15.33 4.07
N LEU A 203 0.22 15.86 4.49
CA LEU A 203 0.08 17.23 4.95
C LEU A 203 0.36 17.31 6.44
N ASP A 204 0.89 18.44 6.90
CA ASP A 204 1.06 18.73 8.32
C ASP A 204 -0.30 18.75 9.05
N VAL A 205 -0.24 18.58 10.37
CA VAL A 205 -1.42 18.72 11.22
C VAL A 205 -1.99 20.12 11.08
N ASP A 206 -3.30 20.21 10.89
CA ASP A 206 -3.96 21.49 10.89
C ASP A 206 -3.92 22.10 12.30
N LYS A 207 -3.34 23.29 12.44
CA LYS A 207 -3.07 23.90 13.74
C LYS A 207 -4.35 24.33 14.46
N GLU A 208 -5.41 24.64 13.72
CA GLU A 208 -6.69 25.07 14.30
C GLU A 208 -7.50 23.88 14.81
N THR A 209 -7.60 22.83 14.01
CA THR A 209 -8.46 21.67 14.33
C THR A 209 -7.72 20.51 15.00
N GLY A 210 -6.38 20.46 14.88
CA GLY A 210 -5.57 19.32 15.31
C GLY A 210 -5.74 18.07 14.44
N ARG A 211 -6.40 18.19 13.27
CA ARG A 211 -6.76 17.04 12.41
C ARG A 211 -5.83 16.89 11.23
N PHE A 212 -5.76 15.67 10.72
CA PHE A 212 -4.98 15.32 9.53
C PHE A 212 -5.87 15.32 8.29
N TYR A 213 -5.26 15.62 7.14
CA TYR A 213 -5.91 15.60 5.84
C TYR A 213 -5.09 14.80 4.84
N VAL A 214 -5.78 14.11 3.94
CA VAL A 214 -5.14 13.43 2.82
C VAL A 214 -5.09 14.40 1.64
N PRO A 215 -3.94 14.51 0.95
CA PRO A 215 -3.76 15.51 -0.09
C PRO A 215 -4.48 15.14 -1.41
N THR A 216 -4.66 13.85 -1.68
CA THR A 216 -5.39 13.35 -2.85
C THR A 216 -6.09 12.03 -2.55
N TYR A 217 -6.97 11.57 -3.43
CA TYR A 217 -7.67 10.30 -3.29
C TYR A 217 -7.63 9.50 -4.58
N LEU A 218 -7.76 8.17 -4.45
CA LEU A 218 -7.83 7.26 -5.60
C LEU A 218 -9.28 7.06 -6.04
N ALA A 219 -10.14 6.50 -5.19
CA ALA A 219 -11.54 6.25 -5.55
C ALA A 219 -12.46 7.34 -4.98
N HIS A 220 -12.53 7.43 -3.66
CA HIS A 220 -13.45 8.35 -2.97
C HIS A 220 -12.67 9.38 -2.15
N PRO A 221 -13.17 10.62 -2.02
CA PRO A 221 -12.47 11.74 -1.39
C PRO A 221 -12.46 11.69 0.14
N TYR A 222 -12.17 10.52 0.72
CA TYR A 222 -12.07 10.34 2.16
C TYR A 222 -10.96 11.21 2.74
N TYR A 223 -11.32 12.02 3.74
CA TYR A 223 -10.39 12.87 4.50
C TYR A 223 -9.72 13.98 3.68
N VAL A 224 -10.28 14.32 2.52
CA VAL A 224 -9.75 15.37 1.65
C VAL A 224 -10.50 16.67 1.91
N ARG A 225 -9.76 17.74 2.21
CA ARG A 225 -10.34 19.06 2.46
C ARG A 225 -10.91 19.64 1.15
N PRO A 226 -12.17 20.11 1.15
CA PRO A 226 -12.70 20.86 0.01
C PRO A 226 -11.98 22.20 -0.10
N SER A 227 -11.47 22.49 -1.29
CA SER A 227 -10.90 23.77 -1.68
C SER A 227 -11.50 24.19 -3.01
N PHE A 228 -11.32 25.46 -3.37
CA PHE A 228 -11.77 25.93 -4.68
C PHE A 228 -11.15 25.08 -5.80
N TYR A 229 -9.86 24.80 -5.72
CA TYR A 229 -9.17 23.99 -6.73
C TYR A 229 -9.60 22.51 -6.72
N SER A 230 -9.79 21.88 -5.55
CA SER A 230 -10.21 20.47 -5.49
C SER A 230 -11.66 20.25 -5.94
N ARG A 231 -12.47 21.32 -5.97
CA ARG A 231 -13.85 21.27 -6.49
C ARG A 231 -13.99 21.81 -7.92
N TRP A 232 -13.12 22.70 -8.39
CA TRP A 232 -13.31 23.38 -9.69
C TRP A 232 -12.12 23.27 -10.65
N GLY A 233 -11.02 22.63 -10.22
CA GLY A 233 -9.87 22.39 -11.08
C GLY A 233 -10.13 21.36 -12.18
N PRO A 234 -9.17 21.18 -13.11
CA PRO A 234 -9.32 20.28 -14.26
C PRO A 234 -9.65 18.83 -13.87
N SER A 235 -9.00 18.30 -12.83
CA SER A 235 -9.30 16.96 -12.31
C SER A 235 -10.74 16.87 -11.79
N ALA A 236 -11.23 17.91 -11.13
CA ALA A 236 -12.59 17.93 -10.60
C ALA A 236 -13.67 17.96 -11.70
N LEU A 237 -13.39 18.65 -12.81
CA LEU A 237 -14.27 18.63 -13.99
C LEU A 237 -14.30 17.23 -14.60
N TYR A 238 -13.14 16.60 -14.75
CA TYR A 238 -13.04 15.22 -15.23
C TYR A 238 -13.77 14.22 -14.32
N THR A 239 -13.56 14.29 -13.00
CA THR A 239 -14.24 13.42 -12.03
C THR A 239 -15.76 13.54 -12.13
N ARG A 240 -16.31 14.76 -12.34
CA ARG A 240 -17.74 14.93 -12.60
C ARG A 240 -18.18 14.26 -13.91
N LEU A 241 -17.40 14.42 -14.97
CA LEU A 241 -17.72 13.82 -16.28
C LEU A 241 -17.79 12.28 -16.22
N VAL A 242 -16.95 11.65 -15.40
CA VAL A 242 -16.98 10.18 -15.20
C VAL A 242 -17.93 9.73 -14.07
N GLY A 243 -18.66 10.66 -13.45
CA GLY A 243 -19.65 10.38 -12.39
C GLY A 243 -19.05 10.06 -11.01
N GLY A 244 -17.82 10.49 -10.76
CA GLY A 244 -17.16 10.37 -9.45
C GLY A 244 -17.59 11.44 -8.45
N TYR A 245 -17.08 11.33 -7.22
CA TYR A 245 -17.40 12.23 -6.11
C TYR A 245 -16.23 13.18 -5.81
N LEU A 246 -16.54 14.44 -5.53
CA LEU A 246 -15.55 15.45 -5.16
C LEU A 246 -15.47 15.66 -3.64
N PRO A 247 -14.37 16.21 -3.13
CA PRO A 247 -14.26 16.58 -1.72
C PRO A 247 -15.41 17.48 -1.26
N GLY A 248 -16.12 17.05 -0.22
CA GLY A 248 -17.32 17.72 0.32
C GLY A 248 -18.65 17.31 -0.33
N ASP A 249 -18.64 16.47 -1.36
CA ASP A 249 -19.87 15.85 -1.84
C ASP A 249 -20.39 14.81 -0.82
N GLN A 250 -21.70 14.53 -0.82
CA GLN A 250 -22.34 13.62 0.14
C GLN A 250 -22.19 14.06 1.61
N GLY A 251 -21.99 15.36 1.86
CA GLY A 251 -21.93 15.93 3.20
C GLY A 251 -20.74 15.40 4.01
N SER A 252 -21.00 14.83 5.18
CA SER A 252 -19.98 14.31 6.11
C SER A 252 -19.52 12.88 5.78
N LYS A 253 -20.12 12.21 4.78
CA LYS A 253 -19.84 10.79 4.46
C LYS A 253 -18.35 10.50 4.21
N PHE A 254 -17.66 11.44 3.58
CA PHE A 254 -16.23 11.32 3.24
C PHE A 254 -15.32 12.05 4.21
N HIS A 255 -15.83 12.53 5.35
CA HIS A 255 -15.04 13.24 6.36
C HIS A 255 -14.19 14.40 5.82
N PRO A 256 -14.79 15.40 5.13
CA PRO A 256 -14.05 16.57 4.65
C PRO A 256 -13.38 17.39 5.76
N GLU A 257 -13.78 17.18 7.02
CA GLU A 257 -13.17 17.71 8.25
C GLU A 257 -11.84 17.03 8.65
N GLY A 258 -11.35 16.07 7.87
CA GLY A 258 -10.12 15.34 8.16
C GLY A 258 -10.32 14.21 9.17
N TYR A 259 -9.23 13.70 9.74
CA TYR A 259 -9.23 12.55 10.65
C TYR A 259 -8.25 12.71 11.80
N ALA A 260 -8.56 12.01 12.90
CA ALA A 260 -7.56 11.50 13.82
C ALA A 260 -7.28 10.02 13.54
N ILE A 261 -6.09 9.53 13.88
CA ILE A 261 -5.70 8.14 13.57
C ILE A 261 -6.68 7.07 14.11
N PRO A 262 -7.23 7.17 15.33
CA PRO A 262 -8.22 6.21 15.83
C PRO A 262 -9.53 6.18 15.04
N GLU A 263 -9.83 7.25 14.29
CA GLU A 263 -11.07 7.36 13.52
C GLU A 263 -10.99 6.65 12.17
N VAL A 264 -9.78 6.36 11.68
CA VAL A 264 -9.58 5.77 10.35
C VAL A 264 -10.19 4.38 10.28
N GLY A 265 -11.10 4.19 9.33
CA GLY A 265 -11.74 2.91 9.02
C GLY A 265 -13.22 3.08 8.67
N PRO A 266 -13.96 1.98 8.48
CA PRO A 266 -15.41 2.04 8.38
C PRO A 266 -16.02 2.51 9.71
N GLU A 267 -17.22 3.08 9.65
CA GLU A 267 -17.92 3.63 10.84
C GLU A 267 -18.02 2.61 11.99
N SER A 268 -18.19 1.32 11.67
CA SER A 268 -18.25 0.24 12.66
C SER A 268 -16.94 0.00 13.44
N GLN A 269 -15.81 0.53 12.98
CA GLN A 269 -14.50 0.44 13.62
C GLN A 269 -13.96 1.80 14.08
N ARG A 270 -14.65 2.90 13.73
CA ARG A 270 -14.25 4.26 14.10
C ARG A 270 -14.12 4.39 15.61
N CYS A 271 -12.99 4.94 16.08
CA CYS A 271 -12.66 5.16 17.49
C CYS A 271 -12.62 3.91 18.39
N LYS A 272 -12.69 2.69 17.84
CA LYS A 272 -12.55 1.45 18.62
C LYS A 272 -11.09 1.15 18.92
N GLY A 273 -10.83 0.50 20.07
CA GLY A 273 -9.49 0.02 20.41
C GLY A 273 -8.55 1.08 20.98
N GLN A 274 -9.06 2.20 21.48
CA GLN A 274 -8.22 3.29 22.01
C GLN A 274 -7.32 2.85 23.18
N GLU A 275 -7.84 2.02 24.09
CA GLU A 275 -7.05 1.47 25.20
C GLU A 275 -5.91 0.58 24.68
N TYR A 276 -6.20 -0.34 23.76
CA TYR A 276 -5.20 -1.15 23.08
C TYR A 276 -4.14 -0.26 22.42
N MET A 277 -4.57 0.74 21.66
CA MET A 277 -3.65 1.66 20.99
C MET A 277 -2.78 2.45 21.97
N CYS A 278 -3.30 2.79 23.16
CA CYS A 278 -2.53 3.47 24.20
C CYS A 278 -1.41 2.58 24.76
N LEU A 279 -1.73 1.33 25.11
CA LEU A 279 -0.75 0.36 25.59
C LEU A 279 0.28 0.03 24.51
N GLU A 280 -0.18 -0.17 23.27
CA GLU A 280 0.67 -0.51 22.15
C GLU A 280 1.62 0.64 21.79
N ARG A 281 1.15 1.87 21.88
CA ARG A 281 2.00 3.05 21.75
C ARG A 281 3.10 3.07 22.80
N GLN A 282 2.79 2.83 24.07
CA GLN A 282 3.79 2.80 25.13
C GLN A 282 4.82 1.68 24.90
N ARG A 283 4.39 0.53 24.35
CA ARG A 283 5.29 -0.56 23.96
C ARG A 283 6.25 -0.09 22.88
N ILE A 284 5.72 0.49 21.80
CA ILE A 284 6.50 0.95 20.65
C ILE A 284 7.45 2.10 21.05
N GLU A 285 6.98 3.10 21.80
CA GLU A 285 7.82 4.23 22.28
C GLU A 285 9.01 3.76 23.12
N LYS A 286 8.89 2.62 23.83
CA LYS A 286 9.99 2.03 24.61
C LYS A 286 10.97 1.20 23.78
N SER A 287 10.48 0.49 22.75
CA SER A 287 11.32 -0.39 21.93
C SER A 287 11.96 0.32 20.74
N ARG A 288 11.34 1.38 20.23
CA ARG A 288 11.62 1.90 18.90
C ARG A 288 12.76 2.91 18.90
N GLY A 289 13.86 2.54 18.27
CA GLY A 289 14.88 3.45 17.73
C GLY A 289 14.76 3.55 16.20
N CYS A 290 15.53 4.43 15.57
CA CYS A 290 15.63 4.43 14.11
C CYS A 290 16.42 3.17 13.67
N PRO A 291 15.84 2.23 12.90
CA PRO A 291 16.54 1.01 12.51
C PRO A 291 17.70 1.26 11.53
N MET A 292 17.79 2.49 11.01
CA MET A 292 18.83 2.99 10.12
C MET A 292 19.75 4.02 10.80
N ALA A 293 19.58 4.29 12.10
CA ALA A 293 20.53 5.15 12.80
C ALA A 293 21.86 4.41 12.92
N PHE A 294 22.95 5.07 12.51
CA PHE A 294 24.29 4.59 12.80
C PHE A 294 24.41 4.49 14.33
N GLN A 295 24.66 3.29 14.84
CA GLN A 295 25.17 3.13 16.20
C GLN A 295 26.56 3.75 16.19
N ALA A 296 26.68 4.93 16.82
CA ALA A 296 27.96 5.59 17.03
C ALA A 296 28.78 4.83 18.08
#